data_AF-A0A818WCR2-F1
#
_entry.id   AF-A0A818WCR2-F1
#
_cell.length_a   1.000
_cell.length_b   1.000
_cell.length_c   1.000
_cell.angle_alpha   90.00
_cell.angle_beta   90.00
_cell.angle_gamma   90.00
#
_symmetry.space_group_name_H-M   'P 1'
#
loop_
_entity.id
_entity.type
_entity.pdbx_description
1 polymer ?
#
loop_
_entity_poly.entity_id
_entity_poly.type
_entity_poly.pdbx_seq_one_letter_code
_entity_poly.pdbx_strand_id
1 'polypeptide(L)'
;MGKKTQSIEKKRSSSLPGIVFCTLVIALASVVLQTRNSPPLNEYLSKEISPTKPYETFEEFYPHYLDEHSQQTTRQWHYVGTSLFLIYMLFNPLLVLPILAGGLTAYSSIPFFRHLSNGLPEMGLFMMVYIIGGKLITRSFKKTFIPVILGYSFAWIGHFFFEHNKPATFIYPSFSLMGDFHMVYDAIRSLA
;
A
#
# COMPACT_ATOMS: atom_id res chain seq x y z
N MET A 1 -10.75 -35.09 -34.00
CA MET A 1 -10.55 -33.62 -34.01
C MET A 1 -10.76 -32.93 -32.64
N GLY A 2 -10.73 -33.63 -31.50
CA GLY A 2 -11.14 -33.07 -30.18
C GLY A 2 -10.05 -32.80 -29.13
N LYS A 3 -8.77 -33.06 -29.41
CA LYS A 3 -7.68 -32.86 -28.43
C LYS A 3 -7.09 -31.44 -28.41
N LYS A 4 -7.22 -30.67 -29.51
CA LYS A 4 -6.65 -29.32 -29.62
C LYS A 4 -7.43 -28.28 -28.78
N THR A 5 -8.75 -28.41 -28.69
CA THR A 5 -9.62 -27.47 -27.97
C THR A 5 -9.40 -27.51 -26.46
N GLN A 6 -9.26 -28.71 -25.87
CA GLN A 6 -8.93 -28.86 -24.44
C GLN A 6 -7.54 -28.32 -24.07
N SER A 7 -6.59 -28.32 -25.01
CA SER A 7 -5.23 -27.78 -24.75
C SER A 7 -5.20 -26.25 -24.73
N ILE A 8 -6.15 -25.59 -25.40
CA ILE A 8 -6.26 -24.13 -25.47
C ILE A 8 -6.98 -23.58 -24.24
N GLU A 9 -8.00 -24.28 -23.72
CA GLU A 9 -8.65 -23.94 -22.45
C GLU A 9 -7.74 -24.14 -21.23
N LYS A 10 -6.85 -25.13 -21.26
CA LYS A 10 -5.95 -25.47 -20.13
C LYS A 10 -4.82 -24.44 -19.89
N LYS A 11 -4.69 -23.41 -20.73
CA LYS A 11 -3.58 -22.42 -20.63
C LYS A 11 -4.01 -21.02 -20.19
N ARG A 12 -5.29 -20.79 -19.90
CA ARG A 12 -5.74 -19.58 -19.20
C ARG A 12 -5.82 -19.88 -17.71
N SER A 13 -4.69 -19.77 -17.02
CA SER A 13 -4.66 -19.85 -15.56
C SER A 13 -5.62 -18.79 -15.00
N SER A 14 -6.73 -19.21 -14.39
CA SER A 14 -7.76 -18.30 -13.90
C SER A 14 -7.19 -17.39 -12.80
N SER A 15 -7.56 -16.11 -12.84
CA SER A 15 -7.30 -15.14 -11.76
C SER A 15 -8.21 -15.37 -10.54
N LEU A 16 -9.22 -16.25 -10.68
CA LEU A 16 -10.24 -16.52 -9.68
C LEU A 16 -9.69 -16.82 -8.28
N PRO A 17 -8.66 -17.68 -8.08
CA PRO A 17 -8.12 -17.92 -6.74
C PRO A 17 -7.56 -16.65 -6.09
N GLY A 18 -6.95 -15.76 -6.88
CA GLY A 18 -6.41 -14.50 -6.38
C GLY A 18 -7.52 -13.49 -6.04
N ILE A 19 -8.59 -13.45 -6.84
CA ILE A 19 -9.77 -12.63 -6.54
C ILE A 19 -10.41 -13.09 -5.22
N VAL A 20 -10.66 -14.40 -5.07
CA VAL A 20 -11.24 -14.98 -3.84
C VAL A 20 -10.36 -14.68 -2.64
N PHE A 21 -9.04 -14.87 -2.76
CA PHE A 21 -8.09 -14.51 -1.70
C PHE A 21 -8.22 -13.05 -1.27
N CYS A 22 -8.19 -12.11 -2.23
CA CYS A 22 -8.27 -10.68 -1.91
C CYS A 22 -9.61 -10.31 -1.26
N THR A 23 -10.72 -10.85 -1.76
CA THR A 23 -12.06 -10.58 -1.20
C THR A 23 -12.17 -11.08 0.24
N LEU A 24 -11.66 -12.28 0.55
CA LEU A 24 -11.67 -12.81 1.90
C LEU A 24 -10.82 -11.97 2.85
N VAL A 25 -9.64 -11.52 2.41
CA VAL A 25 -8.78 -10.64 3.20
C VAL A 25 -9.45 -9.28 3.46
N ILE A 26 -10.09 -8.69 2.44
CA ILE A 26 -10.85 -7.43 2.60
C ILE A 26 -12.01 -7.60 3.58
N ALA A 27 -12.75 -8.71 3.49
CA ALA A 27 -13.84 -9.00 4.40
C ALA A 27 -13.34 -9.11 5.85
N LEU A 28 -12.23 -9.84 6.07
CA LEU A 28 -11.61 -9.96 7.39
C LEU A 28 -11.14 -8.61 7.93
N ALA A 29 -10.39 -7.82 7.14
CA ALA A 29 -9.89 -6.51 7.57
C ALA A 29 -11.04 -5.52 7.85
N SER A 30 -12.13 -5.59 7.08
CA SER A 30 -13.37 -4.83 7.33
C SER A 30 -14.02 -5.19 8.66
N VAL A 31 -14.08 -6.49 8.99
CA VAL A 31 -14.59 -6.96 10.29
C VAL A 31 -13.71 -6.46 11.44
N VAL A 32 -12.38 -6.52 11.29
CA VAL A 32 -11.43 -5.98 12.29
C VAL A 32 -11.68 -4.49 12.51
N LEU A 33 -11.79 -3.70 11.44
CA LEU A 33 -12.06 -2.26 11.55
C LEU A 33 -13.39 -1.93 12.24
N GLN A 34 -14.44 -2.71 11.98
CA GLN A 34 -15.76 -2.51 12.60
C GLN A 34 -15.78 -2.93 14.07
N THR A 35 -14.97 -3.92 14.47
CA THR A 35 -14.98 -4.50 15.82
C THR A 35 -13.86 -4.01 16.72
N ARG A 36 -12.87 -3.25 16.22
CA ARG A 36 -11.67 -2.82 16.98
C ARG A 36 -11.98 -2.03 18.25
N ASN A 37 -13.12 -1.36 18.32
CA ASN A 37 -13.54 -0.58 19.50
C ASN A 37 -14.42 -1.38 20.48
N SER A 38 -14.72 -2.64 20.16
CA SER A 38 -15.61 -3.51 20.94
C SER A 38 -14.81 -4.66 21.58
N PRO A 39 -15.23 -5.15 22.76
CA PRO A 39 -14.68 -6.37 23.33
C PRO A 39 -14.93 -7.61 22.44
N PRO A 40 -13.99 -8.58 22.40
CA PRO A 40 -12.73 -8.62 23.15
C PRO A 40 -11.58 -7.92 22.42
N LEU A 41 -11.77 -7.43 21.18
CA LEU A 41 -10.67 -7.00 20.32
C LEU A 41 -9.91 -5.79 20.89
N ASN A 42 -10.63 -4.82 21.44
CA ASN A 42 -10.06 -3.63 22.06
C ASN A 42 -9.10 -3.94 23.24
N GLU A 43 -9.22 -5.11 23.87
CA GLU A 43 -8.33 -5.55 24.95
C GLU A 43 -6.95 -5.97 24.44
N TYR A 44 -6.86 -6.44 23.20
CA TYR A 44 -5.60 -6.84 22.54
C TYR A 44 -4.92 -5.69 21.79
N LEU A 45 -5.62 -4.57 21.58
CA LEU A 45 -5.01 -3.40 20.95
C LEU A 45 -3.98 -2.81 21.89
N SER A 46 -2.83 -2.43 21.34
CA SER A 46 -1.83 -1.75 22.16
C SER A 46 -2.41 -0.43 22.63
N LYS A 47 -2.26 -0.11 23.92
CA LYS A 47 -2.65 1.19 24.50
C LYS A 47 -1.51 2.21 24.46
N GLU A 48 -0.29 1.73 24.27
CA GLU A 48 0.92 2.55 24.25
C GLU A 48 1.23 3.01 22.83
N ILE A 49 1.66 4.27 22.71
CA ILE A 49 2.09 4.88 21.46
C ILE A 49 3.60 5.08 21.55
N SER A 50 4.32 4.66 20.53
CA SER A 50 5.77 4.86 20.50
C SER A 50 6.11 6.35 20.43
N PRO A 51 7.07 6.86 21.23
CA PRO A 51 7.50 8.26 21.13
C PRO A 51 8.05 8.66 19.76
N THR A 52 8.54 7.69 18.99
CA THR A 52 9.03 7.90 17.61
C THR A 52 7.93 7.77 16.56
N LYS A 53 6.69 7.47 16.97
CA LYS A 53 5.48 7.39 16.15
C LYS A 53 4.32 8.15 16.82
N PRO A 54 4.41 9.49 16.96
CA PRO A 54 3.42 10.27 17.70
C PRO A 54 2.05 10.45 17.02
N TYR A 55 1.95 10.42 15.69
CA TYR A 55 0.72 10.65 14.94
C TYR A 55 -0.24 9.46 14.99
N GLU A 56 -1.49 9.68 15.39
CA GLU A 56 -2.53 8.65 15.47
C GLU A 56 -3.45 8.63 14.23
N THR A 57 -3.60 9.79 13.58
CA THR A 57 -4.46 9.97 12.41
C THR A 57 -3.65 10.42 11.20
N PHE A 58 -4.21 10.20 10.00
CA PHE A 58 -3.58 10.67 8.77
C PHE A 58 -3.52 12.20 8.73
N GLU A 59 -4.55 12.85 9.24
CA GLU A 59 -4.69 14.30 9.31
C GLU A 59 -3.60 14.95 10.17
N GLU A 60 -3.24 14.32 11.29
CA GLU A 60 -2.12 14.75 12.13
C GLU A 60 -0.76 14.51 11.45
N PHE A 61 -0.63 13.41 10.72
CA PHE A 61 0.60 13.02 10.03
C PHE A 61 0.88 13.87 8.78
N TYR A 62 -0.15 14.26 8.04
CA TYR A 62 0.01 14.84 6.70
C TYR A 62 0.82 16.15 6.65
N PRO A 63 0.67 17.10 7.59
CA PRO A 63 1.55 18.27 7.64
C PRO A 63 3.03 17.90 7.77
N HIS A 64 3.36 16.93 8.63
CA HIS A 64 4.73 16.42 8.76
C HIS A 64 5.22 15.75 7.48
N TYR A 65 4.36 14.98 6.80
CA TYR A 65 4.68 14.43 5.50
C TYR A 65 5.03 15.52 4.48
N LEU A 66 4.28 16.63 4.42
CA LEU A 66 4.60 17.74 3.51
C LEU A 66 5.91 18.45 3.85
N ASP A 67 6.25 18.55 5.14
CA ASP A 67 7.53 19.09 5.61
C ASP A 67 8.70 18.17 5.20
N GLU A 68 8.52 16.86 5.26
CA GLU A 68 9.49 15.87 4.73
C GLU A 68 9.60 15.88 3.20
N HIS A 69 8.74 16.62 2.51
CA HIS A 69 8.79 16.84 1.06
C HIS A 69 8.81 18.35 0.78
N SER A 70 9.63 19.10 1.52
CA SER A 70 9.67 20.55 1.41
C SER A 70 10.14 21.02 0.03
N GLN A 71 11.04 20.25 -0.62
CA GLN A 71 11.58 20.60 -1.92
C GLN A 71 10.64 20.18 -3.06
N GLN A 72 10.43 21.11 -4.00
CA GLN A 72 9.61 20.86 -5.19
C GLN A 72 10.13 19.67 -6.00
N THR A 73 11.46 19.50 -6.10
CA THR A 73 12.06 18.38 -6.83
C THR A 73 11.74 17.04 -6.18
N THR A 74 11.74 16.95 -4.84
CA THR A 74 11.29 15.76 -4.11
C THR A 74 9.84 15.42 -4.49
N ARG A 75 8.94 16.41 -4.43
CA ARG A 75 7.52 16.22 -4.81
C ARG A 75 7.36 15.75 -6.25
N GLN A 76 8.12 16.33 -7.19
CA GLN A 76 8.08 15.93 -8.60
C GLN A 76 8.47 14.47 -8.80
N TRP A 77 9.49 13.97 -8.10
CA TRP A 77 9.88 12.56 -8.16
C TRP A 77 8.77 11.64 -7.65
N HIS A 78 8.05 12.03 -6.60
CA HIS A 78 6.87 11.30 -6.15
C HIS A 78 5.75 11.33 -7.21
N TYR A 79 5.50 12.48 -7.84
CA TYR A 79 4.49 12.58 -8.91
C TYR A 79 4.82 11.66 -10.09
N VAL A 80 6.08 11.56 -10.49
CA VAL A 80 6.52 10.63 -11.54
C VAL A 80 6.27 9.19 -11.10
N GLY A 81 6.71 8.80 -9.90
CA GLY A 81 6.51 7.45 -9.36
C GLY A 81 5.02 7.06 -9.29
N THR A 82 4.19 7.91 -8.70
CA THR A 82 2.75 7.71 -8.57
C THR A 82 2.06 7.65 -9.94
N SER A 83 2.46 8.50 -10.89
CA SER A 83 1.91 8.46 -12.26
C SER A 83 2.23 7.14 -12.97
N LEU A 84 3.48 6.68 -12.91
CA LEU A 84 3.90 5.41 -13.50
C LEU A 84 3.19 4.21 -12.84
N PHE A 85 3.01 4.26 -11.52
CA PHE A 85 2.22 3.28 -10.78
C PHE A 85 0.76 3.25 -11.28
N LEU A 86 0.10 4.40 -11.40
CA LEU A 86 -1.28 4.51 -11.87
C LEU A 86 -1.45 4.03 -13.31
N ILE A 87 -0.51 4.39 -14.20
CA ILE A 87 -0.47 3.89 -15.59
C ILE A 87 -0.35 2.37 -15.59
N TYR A 88 0.52 1.79 -14.75
CA TYR A 88 0.66 0.34 -14.67
C TYR A 88 -0.61 -0.34 -14.16
N MET A 89 -1.32 0.28 -13.20
CA MET A 89 -2.62 -0.19 -12.72
C MET A 89 -3.68 -0.15 -13.81
N LEU A 90 -3.69 0.88 -14.66
CA LEU A 90 -4.63 0.98 -15.79
C LEU A 90 -4.51 -0.21 -16.76
N PHE A 91 -3.27 -0.65 -17.03
CA PHE A 91 -3.01 -1.82 -17.89
C PHE A 91 -3.14 -3.17 -17.16
N ASN A 92 -3.15 -3.18 -15.82
CA ASN A 92 -3.26 -4.40 -15.00
C ASN A 92 -4.30 -4.21 -13.88
N PRO A 93 -5.57 -3.93 -14.21
CA PRO A 93 -6.55 -3.44 -13.24
C PRO A 93 -6.86 -4.43 -12.10
N LEU A 94 -6.69 -5.73 -12.34
CA LEU A 94 -6.88 -6.74 -11.28
C LEU A 94 -5.84 -6.64 -10.15
N LEU A 95 -4.68 -5.99 -10.37
CA LEU A 95 -3.71 -5.75 -9.30
C LEU A 95 -4.19 -4.71 -8.28
N VAL A 96 -5.25 -3.94 -8.57
CA VAL A 96 -5.88 -3.07 -7.58
C VAL A 96 -6.43 -3.87 -6.41
N LEU A 97 -6.98 -5.07 -6.64
CA LEU A 97 -7.52 -5.92 -5.57
C LEU A 97 -6.50 -6.28 -4.47
N PRO A 98 -5.30 -6.80 -4.77
CA PRO A 98 -4.30 -7.09 -3.75
C PRO A 98 -3.70 -5.83 -3.12
N ILE A 99 -3.71 -4.67 -3.82
CA ILE A 99 -3.33 -3.38 -3.22
C ILE A 99 -4.35 -2.96 -2.17
N LEU A 100 -5.65 -3.00 -2.51
CA LEU A 100 -6.72 -2.67 -1.56
C LEU A 100 -6.74 -3.65 -0.39
N ALA A 101 -6.59 -4.95 -0.66
CA ALA A 101 -6.51 -5.97 0.38
C ALA A 101 -5.31 -5.74 1.31
N GLY A 102 -4.13 -5.50 0.75
CA GLY A 102 -2.93 -5.19 1.52
C GLY A 102 -3.07 -3.88 2.31
N GLY A 103 -3.56 -2.82 1.68
CA GLY A 103 -3.74 -1.50 2.29
C GLY A 103 -4.73 -1.53 3.44
N LEU A 104 -5.89 -2.18 3.25
CA LEU A 104 -6.89 -2.32 4.30
C LEU A 104 -6.38 -3.18 5.46
N THR A 105 -5.64 -4.26 5.15
CA THR A 105 -5.02 -5.10 6.18
C THR A 105 -4.00 -4.31 7.00
N ALA A 106 -3.09 -3.58 6.33
CA ALA A 106 -2.10 -2.73 6.97
C ALA A 106 -2.76 -1.66 7.86
N TYR A 107 -3.73 -0.94 7.31
CA TYR A 107 -4.49 0.08 8.04
C TYR A 107 -5.23 -0.49 9.27
N SER A 108 -5.87 -1.66 9.12
CA SER A 108 -6.53 -2.35 10.25
C SER A 108 -5.55 -2.81 11.34
N SER A 109 -4.27 -2.99 10.99
CA SER A 109 -3.22 -3.48 11.89
C SER A 109 -2.50 -2.37 12.68
N ILE A 110 -2.68 -1.10 12.31
CA ILE A 110 -2.02 0.04 12.96
C ILE A 110 -2.16 0.01 14.50
N PRO A 111 -3.36 -0.19 15.08
CA PRO A 111 -3.52 -0.19 16.54
C PRO A 111 -2.77 -1.34 17.26
N PHE A 112 -2.42 -2.41 16.54
CA PHE A 112 -1.63 -3.51 17.08
C PHE A 112 -0.13 -3.17 17.11
N PHE A 113 0.35 -2.42 16.12
CA PHE A 113 1.78 -2.12 15.94
C PHE A 113 2.21 -0.72 16.41
N ARG A 114 1.30 0.11 16.91
CA ARG A 114 1.59 1.51 17.29
C ARG A 114 2.60 1.71 18.43
N HIS A 115 2.83 0.69 19.25
CA HIS A 115 3.86 0.70 20.30
C HIS A 115 5.29 0.51 19.76
N LEU A 116 5.43 -0.04 18.55
CA LEU A 116 6.74 -0.27 17.95
C LEU A 116 7.32 1.03 17.42
N SER A 117 8.65 1.16 17.46
CA SER A 117 9.34 2.38 17.03
C SER A 117 9.38 2.61 15.52
N ASN A 118 8.94 1.64 14.73
CA ASN A 118 8.98 1.66 13.27
C ASN A 118 7.74 0.98 12.66
N GLY A 119 7.55 1.15 11.36
CA GLY A 119 6.43 0.60 10.60
C GLY A 119 6.73 -0.72 9.89
N LEU A 120 7.87 -1.38 10.14
CA LEU A 120 8.27 -2.56 9.37
C LEU A 120 7.25 -3.72 9.43
N PRO A 121 6.60 -4.02 10.58
CA PRO A 121 5.57 -5.08 10.61
C PRO A 121 4.34 -4.75 9.77
N GLU A 122 3.90 -3.48 9.79
CA GLU A 122 2.78 -2.99 8.99
C GLU A 122 3.11 -3.09 7.49
N MET A 123 4.31 -2.64 7.10
CA MET A 123 4.82 -2.78 5.73
C MET A 123 4.96 -4.24 5.31
N GLY A 124 5.48 -5.10 6.20
CA GLY A 124 5.63 -6.53 5.95
C GLY A 124 4.28 -7.22 5.71
N LEU A 125 3.27 -6.86 6.50
CA LEU A 125 1.91 -7.38 6.37
C LEU A 125 1.27 -6.94 5.04
N PHE A 126 1.39 -5.64 4.71
CA PHE A 126 0.98 -5.12 3.40
C PHE A 126 1.62 -5.92 2.26
N MET A 127 2.95 -6.02 2.28
CA MET A 127 3.73 -6.64 1.21
C MET A 127 3.43 -8.13 1.08
N MET A 128 3.23 -8.84 2.19
CA MET A 128 2.85 -10.25 2.18
C MET A 128 1.50 -10.47 1.48
N VAL A 129 0.46 -9.73 1.88
CA VAL A 129 -0.88 -9.82 1.26
C VAL A 129 -0.80 -9.43 -0.22
N TYR A 130 -0.12 -8.33 -0.53
CA TYR A 130 0.04 -7.84 -1.88
C TYR A 130 0.75 -8.86 -2.79
N ILE A 131 1.88 -9.42 -2.34
CA ILE A 131 2.67 -10.38 -3.13
C ILE A 131 1.90 -11.67 -3.36
N ILE A 132 1.24 -12.21 -2.33
CA ILE A 132 0.43 -13.44 -2.46
C ILE A 132 -0.72 -13.21 -3.43
N GLY A 133 -1.55 -12.19 -3.18
CA GLY A 133 -2.70 -11.89 -4.05
C GLY A 133 -2.27 -11.54 -5.47
N GLY A 134 -1.25 -10.69 -5.63
CA GLY A 134 -0.69 -10.31 -6.91
C GLY A 134 -0.10 -11.50 -7.69
N LYS A 135 0.60 -12.42 -7.02
CA LYS A 135 1.11 -13.65 -7.64
C LYS A 135 -0.02 -14.59 -8.05
N LEU A 136 -1.09 -14.72 -7.25
CA LEU A 136 -2.25 -15.54 -7.60
C LEU A 136 -3.03 -14.97 -8.78
N ILE A 137 -3.10 -13.64 -8.92
CA ILE A 137 -3.77 -12.94 -10.02
C ILE A 137 -2.94 -12.97 -11.30
N THR A 138 -1.68 -12.53 -11.24
CA THR A 138 -0.84 -12.34 -12.43
C THR A 138 -0.07 -13.59 -12.83
N ARG A 139 0.05 -14.55 -11.91
CA ARG A 139 0.92 -15.74 -12.01
C ARG A 139 2.39 -15.41 -12.24
N SER A 140 2.81 -14.16 -12.06
CA SER A 140 4.17 -13.70 -12.35
C SER A 140 4.67 -12.78 -11.26
N PHE A 141 5.77 -13.16 -10.60
CA PHE A 141 6.41 -12.28 -9.62
C PHE A 141 6.88 -10.98 -10.27
N LYS A 142 7.41 -11.03 -11.50
CA LYS A 142 7.85 -9.84 -12.24
C LYS A 142 6.71 -8.82 -12.35
N LYS A 143 5.52 -9.25 -12.78
CA LYS A 143 4.35 -8.37 -12.90
C LYS A 143 3.87 -7.82 -11.56
N THR A 144 4.02 -8.59 -10.49
CA THR A 144 3.69 -8.14 -9.13
C THR A 144 4.70 -7.13 -8.59
N PHE A 145 6.00 -7.26 -8.88
CA PHE A 145 7.01 -6.35 -8.32
C PHE A 145 7.20 -5.05 -9.10
N ILE A 146 6.88 -5.01 -10.39
CA ILE A 146 6.99 -3.78 -11.20
C ILE A 146 6.37 -2.53 -10.54
N PRO A 147 5.10 -2.53 -10.09
CA PRO A 147 4.49 -1.32 -9.54
C PRO A 147 5.13 -0.88 -8.22
N VAL A 148 5.62 -1.83 -7.39
CA VAL A 148 6.35 -1.51 -6.16
C VAL A 148 7.65 -0.79 -6.51
N ILE A 149 8.38 -1.29 -7.49
CA ILE A 149 9.62 -0.67 -7.96
C ILE A 149 9.31 0.73 -8.52
N LEU A 150 8.29 0.86 -9.39
CA LEU A 150 7.95 2.14 -10.01
C LEU A 150 7.54 3.21 -9.00
N GLY A 151 6.77 2.88 -7.96
CA GLY A 151 6.43 3.85 -6.91
C GLY A 151 7.66 4.24 -6.08
N TYR A 152 8.28 3.24 -5.43
CA TYR A 152 9.28 3.51 -4.40
C TYR A 152 10.63 3.98 -4.93
N SER A 153 11.09 3.50 -6.09
CA SER A 153 12.40 3.91 -6.60
C SER A 153 12.44 5.40 -6.94
N PHE A 154 11.37 5.94 -7.51
CA PHE A 154 11.27 7.37 -7.82
C PHE A 154 11.10 8.20 -6.55
N ALA A 155 10.23 7.79 -5.62
CA ALA A 155 10.09 8.45 -4.32
C ALA A 155 11.44 8.55 -3.57
N TRP A 156 12.19 7.46 -3.51
CA TRP A 156 13.49 7.43 -2.84
C TRP A 156 14.56 8.28 -3.52
N ILE A 157 14.49 8.49 -4.83
CA ILE A 157 15.36 9.45 -5.51
C ILE A 157 15.14 10.85 -4.94
N GLY A 158 13.87 11.26 -4.77
CA GLY A 158 13.50 12.52 -4.11
C GLY A 158 14.12 12.64 -2.71
N HIS A 159 13.84 11.67 -1.85
CA HIS A 159 14.32 11.69 -0.46
C HIS A 159 15.84 11.66 -0.31
N PHE A 160 16.55 10.79 -1.03
CA PHE A 160 17.98 10.59 -0.77
C PHE A 160 18.90 11.57 -1.49
N PHE A 161 18.51 12.09 -2.66
CA PHE A 161 19.37 12.96 -3.46
C PHE A 161 19.00 14.45 -3.35
N PHE A 162 17.75 14.77 -3.00
CA PHE A 162 17.28 16.15 -2.92
C PHE A 162 16.97 16.53 -1.48
N GLU A 163 16.06 15.83 -0.82
CA GLU A 163 15.66 16.15 0.54
C GLU A 163 16.73 15.81 1.59
N HIS A 164 17.56 14.81 1.32
CA HIS A 164 18.56 14.24 2.23
C HIS A 164 17.95 13.76 3.56
N ASN A 165 16.72 13.24 3.53
CA ASN A 165 16.05 12.68 4.70
C ASN A 165 15.73 11.19 4.51
N LYS A 166 15.33 10.55 5.61
CA LYS A 166 14.85 9.17 5.58
C LYS A 166 13.34 9.19 5.34
N PRO A 167 12.81 8.48 4.33
CA PRO A 167 11.38 8.46 4.05
C PRO A 167 10.54 8.05 5.27
N ALA A 168 9.45 8.78 5.56
CA ALA A 168 8.48 8.39 6.59
C ALA A 168 7.90 6.99 6.39
N THR A 169 7.95 6.38 5.20
CA THR A 169 7.45 5.02 4.96
C THR A 169 8.01 4.01 5.96
N PHE A 170 9.25 4.19 6.43
CA PHE A 170 9.86 3.28 7.41
C PHE A 170 9.24 3.38 8.81
N ILE A 171 8.53 4.46 9.09
CA ILE A 171 7.89 4.74 10.37
C ILE A 171 6.36 4.61 10.23
N TYR A 172 5.77 5.20 9.19
CA TYR A 172 4.35 5.24 8.86
C TYR A 172 4.05 4.78 7.43
N PRO A 173 4.14 3.48 7.10
CA PRO A 173 4.02 3.01 5.73
C PRO A 173 2.62 3.26 5.13
N SER A 174 1.53 2.97 5.85
CA SER A 174 0.17 3.24 5.32
C SER A 174 -0.07 4.73 5.12
N PHE A 175 0.28 5.57 6.09
CA PHE A 175 0.08 7.02 5.95
C PHE A 175 0.99 7.64 4.89
N SER A 176 2.23 7.15 4.73
CA SER A 176 3.12 7.64 3.67
C SER A 176 2.57 7.31 2.28
N LEU A 177 2.06 6.08 2.09
CA LEU A 177 1.42 5.71 0.82
C LEU A 177 0.16 6.56 0.56
N MET A 178 -0.66 6.81 1.58
CA MET A 178 -1.80 7.74 1.48
C MET A 178 -1.33 9.16 1.13
N GLY A 179 -0.22 9.60 1.72
CA GLY A 179 0.42 10.89 1.47
C GLY A 179 0.81 11.07 0.00
N ASP A 180 1.38 10.04 -0.65
CA ASP A 180 1.74 10.10 -2.07
C ASP A 180 0.52 10.39 -2.97
N PHE A 181 -0.62 9.75 -2.71
CA PHE A 181 -1.85 10.00 -3.46
C PHE A 181 -2.48 11.35 -3.10
N HIS A 182 -2.47 11.71 -1.81
CA HIS A 182 -3.06 12.96 -1.35
C HIS A 182 -2.28 14.18 -1.86
N MET A 183 -0.94 14.09 -1.93
CA MET A 183 -0.09 15.15 -2.48
C MET A 183 -0.30 15.33 -3.99
N VAL A 184 -0.57 14.25 -4.73
CA VAL A 184 -0.99 14.34 -6.14
C VAL A 184 -2.37 14.99 -6.27
N TYR A 185 -3.32 14.62 -5.40
CA TYR A 185 -4.64 15.23 -5.36
C TYR A 185 -4.57 16.74 -5.09
N ASP A 186 -3.78 17.17 -4.09
CA ASP A 186 -3.57 18.57 -3.77
C ASP A 186 -2.96 19.33 -4.95
N ALA A 187 -1.97 18.73 -5.62
CA ALA A 187 -1.36 19.31 -6.81
C ALA A 187 -2.40 19.51 -7.93
N ILE A 188 -3.22 18.50 -8.24
CA ILE A 188 -4.27 18.59 -9.26
C ILE A 188 -5.32 19.65 -8.87
N ARG A 189 -5.76 19.65 -7.61
CA ARG A 189 -6.74 20.61 -7.09
C ARG A 189 -6.22 22.05 -7.17
N SER A 190 -4.92 22.27 -6.97
CA SER A 190 -4.32 23.61 -7.07
C SER A 190 -4.26 24.17 -8.50
N LEU A 191 -4.48 23.32 -9.51
CA LEU A 191 -4.51 23.71 -10.92
C LEU A 191 -5.93 24.04 -11.45
N ALA A 192 -6.97 23.76 -10.67
CA ALA A 192 -8.39 23.96 -11.03
C ALA A 192 -8.94 25.25 -10.41
#